data_AF-A0A2K4KKC6-F1
#
_entry.id   AF-A0A2K4KKC6-F1
#
_cell.length_a   1.000
_cell.length_b   1.000
_cell.length_c   1.000
_cell.angle_alpha   90.00
_cell.angle_beta   90.00
_cell.angle_gamma   90.00
#
_symmetry.space_group_name_H-M   'P 1'
#
loop_
_entity.id
_entity.type
_entity.pdbx_description
1 polymer ?
#
loop_
_entity_poly.entity_id
_entity_poly.type
_entity_poly.pdbx_seq_one_letter_code
_entity_poly.pdbx_strand_id
1 'polypeptide(L)'
;MASKIKMLSLRQQIMFARNLGALLSAGIPMASALTRLSSLLPKQKDKLAEMSQQVASGRYLSHTCQGLLPEEIIAAIVVGEQSGKMVPVMFEIRDTLMMKVRMIKTAQSLVQPAVMLLMGITVFIGFILGVIPILSETSSKLQPRGRQTERGMLMEGLVNLSEFLRNSGPYLMALLAIVIVVLIVYGRTPQGRMTMFSWVLKVPFLGSAIKNISFALWARYLALMWRAGYSDMPKAIGITMKSIPAVFREGVVRYQADMVLGKGLGAACDPERLDPSDPRQQWPVFLQVALQISEQTMETDDQLTTASVYLLEDAETTINRMVEFSKIFVLVLVAGSAALPIIAYMFEVVTMVGNTLSGHMR
;
A
#
# COMPACT_ATOMS: atom_id res chain seq x y z
N MET A 1 20.60 31.69 12.50
CA MET A 1 20.56 30.25 12.14
C MET A 1 19.29 30.00 11.34
N ALA A 2 19.40 29.75 10.04
CA ALA A 2 18.25 29.36 9.22
C ALA A 2 17.77 27.98 9.69
N SER A 3 16.71 27.97 10.50
CA SER A 3 15.96 26.77 10.85
C SER A 3 15.64 26.03 9.55
N LYS A 4 16.14 24.79 9.39
CA LYS A 4 15.73 23.89 8.29
C LYS A 4 14.20 23.85 8.33
N ILE A 5 13.55 24.45 7.32
CA ILE A 5 12.09 24.47 7.22
C ILE A 5 11.63 23.02 7.17
N LYS A 6 11.01 22.55 8.25
CA LYS A 6 10.52 21.19 8.36
C LYS A 6 9.09 21.18 7.81
N MET A 7 8.89 20.39 6.75
CA MET A 7 7.57 20.15 6.18
C MET A 7 6.58 19.70 7.28
N LEU A 8 5.35 20.21 7.22
CA LEU A 8 4.29 19.84 8.16
C LEU A 8 3.99 18.35 8.07
N SER A 9 3.66 17.72 9.21
CA SER A 9 3.11 16.36 9.19
C SER A 9 1.77 16.35 8.44
N LEU A 10 1.42 15.22 7.83
CA LEU A 10 0.17 15.08 7.05
C LEU A 10 -1.07 15.54 7.83
N ARG A 11 -1.15 15.21 9.12
CA ARG A 11 -2.22 15.67 10.01
C ARG A 11 -2.24 17.20 10.16
N GLN A 12 -1.08 17.83 10.30
CA GLN A 12 -0.97 19.29 10.37
C GLN A 12 -1.32 19.95 9.04
N GLN A 13 -0.97 19.35 7.90
CA GLN A 13 -1.37 19.84 6.58
C GLN A 13 -2.90 19.84 6.43
N ILE A 14 -3.57 18.76 6.86
CA ILE A 14 -5.05 18.68 6.86
C ILE A 14 -5.65 19.75 7.77
N MET A 15 -5.12 19.91 8.99
CA MET A 15 -5.59 20.95 9.92
C MET A 15 -5.36 22.35 9.37
N PHE A 16 -4.21 22.60 8.72
CA PHE A 16 -3.90 23.85 8.05
C PHE A 16 -4.96 24.17 6.99
N ALA A 17 -5.16 23.26 6.02
CA ALA A 17 -6.10 23.46 4.93
C ALA A 17 -7.55 23.61 5.42
N ARG A 18 -7.99 22.72 6.33
CA ARG A 18 -9.36 22.76 6.88
C ARG A 18 -9.64 24.05 7.65
N ASN A 19 -8.75 24.42 8.57
CA ASN A 19 -9.00 25.56 9.45
C ASN A 19 -8.80 26.88 8.70
N LEU A 20 -7.81 26.97 7.82
CA LEU A 20 -7.63 28.15 6.98
C LEU A 20 -8.83 28.34 6.05
N GLY A 21 -9.29 27.27 5.38
CA GLY A 21 -10.50 27.30 4.56
C GLY A 21 -11.74 27.77 5.33
N ALA A 22 -11.94 27.25 6.56
CA ALA A 22 -13.06 27.64 7.42
C ALA A 22 -13.01 29.11 7.89
N LEU A 23 -11.83 29.61 8.24
CA LEU A 23 -11.65 31.01 8.65
C LEU A 23 -11.89 31.95 7.45
N LEU A 24 -11.34 31.61 6.29
CA LEU A 24 -11.55 32.37 5.06
C LEU A 24 -13.02 32.34 4.60
N SER A 25 -13.71 31.20 4.72
CA SER A 25 -15.14 31.11 4.41
C SER A 25 -16.01 31.95 5.34
N ALA A 26 -15.54 32.19 6.56
CA ALA A 26 -16.19 33.10 7.52
C ALA A 26 -15.85 34.58 7.26
N GLY A 27 -15.19 34.90 6.15
CA GLY A 27 -14.83 36.27 5.77
C GLY A 27 -13.63 36.83 6.55
N ILE A 28 -12.90 36.01 7.29
CA ILE A 28 -11.71 36.47 8.03
C ILE A 28 -10.58 36.72 7.03
N PRO A 29 -9.95 37.91 7.02
CA PRO A 29 -8.82 38.21 6.13
C PRO A 29 -7.66 37.23 6.30
N MET A 30 -6.95 36.91 5.22
CA MET A 30 -5.89 35.89 5.17
C MET A 30 -4.83 36.04 6.27
N ALA A 31 -4.26 37.23 6.46
CA ALA A 31 -3.26 37.46 7.50
C ALA A 31 -3.82 37.18 8.91
N SER A 32 -5.02 37.70 9.20
CA SER A 32 -5.71 37.45 10.47
C SER A 32 -6.03 35.96 10.66
N ALA A 33 -6.40 35.25 9.59
CA ALA A 33 -6.65 33.81 9.62
C ALA A 33 -5.38 33.01 9.94
N LEU A 34 -4.23 33.37 9.35
CA LEU A 34 -2.93 32.77 9.67
C LEU A 34 -2.49 33.01 11.12
N THR A 35 -2.72 34.22 11.64
CA THR A 35 -2.48 34.53 13.06
C THR A 35 -3.35 33.67 13.97
N ARG A 36 -4.64 33.50 13.66
CA ARG A 36 -5.53 32.60 14.41
C ARG A 36 -5.11 31.13 14.27
N LEU A 37 -4.61 30.72 13.12
CA LEU A 37 -4.13 29.36 12.90
C LEU A 37 -2.90 29.02 13.77
N SER A 38 -2.08 30.02 14.11
CA SER A 38 -0.92 29.86 14.97
C SER A 38 -1.26 29.34 16.38
N SER A 39 -2.44 29.65 16.91
CA SER A 39 -2.90 29.12 18.20
C SER A 39 -3.39 27.67 18.10
N LEU A 40 -3.86 27.24 16.92
CA LEU A 40 -4.33 25.88 16.65
C LEU A 40 -3.19 24.91 16.32
N LEU A 41 -2.03 25.43 15.90
CA LEU A 41 -0.83 24.65 15.57
C LEU A 41 0.37 25.15 16.40
N PRO A 42 0.37 24.92 17.74
CA PRO A 42 1.33 25.55 18.65
C PRO A 42 2.79 25.22 18.34
N LYS A 43 3.07 24.01 17.82
CA LYS A 43 4.42 23.60 17.39
C LYS A 43 4.97 24.37 16.19
N GLN A 44 4.13 25.13 15.49
CA GLN A 44 4.46 25.87 14.27
C GLN A 44 4.06 27.35 14.40
N LYS A 45 3.83 27.82 15.63
CA LYS A 45 3.32 29.16 15.94
C LYS A 45 4.19 30.24 15.31
N ASP A 46 5.50 30.17 15.50
CA ASP A 46 6.44 31.19 15.01
C ASP A 46 6.44 31.26 13.48
N LYS A 47 6.38 30.11 12.81
CA LYS A 47 6.33 30.04 11.35
C LYS A 47 5.02 30.60 10.81
N LEU A 48 3.88 30.28 11.44
CA LEU A 48 2.58 30.81 11.03
C LEU A 48 2.46 32.31 11.30
N ALA A 49 3.07 32.82 12.37
CA ALA A 49 3.18 34.25 12.63
C ALA A 49 4.05 34.96 11.58
N GLU A 50 5.19 34.37 11.21
CA GLU A 50 6.04 34.87 10.12
C GLU A 50 5.28 34.91 8.78
N MET A 51 4.54 33.83 8.45
CA MET A 51 3.70 33.78 7.26
C MET A 51 2.64 34.88 7.27
N SER A 52 1.98 35.10 8.42
CA SER A 52 0.99 36.17 8.58
C SER A 52 1.59 37.55 8.29
N GLN A 53 2.77 37.86 8.83
CA GLN A 53 3.47 39.12 8.56
C GLN A 53 3.85 39.28 7.09
N GLN A 54 4.35 38.21 6.46
CA GLN A 54 4.69 38.22 5.04
C GLN A 54 3.47 38.43 4.14
N VAL A 55 2.36 37.76 4.44
CA VAL A 55 1.11 37.95 3.69
C VAL A 55 0.52 39.35 3.93
N ALA A 56 0.60 39.87 5.16
CA ALA A 56 0.16 41.23 5.48
C ALA A 56 0.97 42.31 4.73
N SER A 57 2.24 42.02 4.40
CA SER A 57 3.09 42.90 3.57
C SER A 57 2.92 42.69 2.06
N GLY A 58 1.93 41.89 1.63
CA GLY A 58 1.58 41.70 0.23
C GLY A 58 2.28 40.53 -0.46
N ARG A 59 3.03 39.69 0.26
CA ARG A 59 3.59 38.46 -0.31
C ARG A 59 2.51 37.40 -0.50
N TYR A 60 2.59 36.67 -1.62
CA TYR A 60 1.73 35.51 -1.87
C TYR A 60 1.90 34.41 -0.80
N LEU A 61 0.79 33.85 -0.33
CA LEU A 61 0.71 32.68 0.55
C LEU A 61 1.49 31.50 -0.01
N SER A 62 1.39 31.22 -1.31
CA SER A 62 2.13 30.13 -1.97
C SER A 62 3.64 30.22 -1.72
N HIS A 63 4.21 31.43 -1.77
CA HIS A 63 5.62 31.67 -1.51
C HIS A 63 5.98 31.41 -0.04
N THR A 64 5.08 31.74 0.89
CA THR A 64 5.30 31.49 2.33
C THR A 64 5.17 30.01 2.70
N CYS A 65 4.45 29.23 1.90
CA CYS A 65 4.24 27.79 2.08
C CYS A 65 5.40 26.92 1.53
N GLN A 66 6.38 27.50 0.85
CA GLN A 66 7.51 26.76 0.28
C GLN A 66 8.30 26.01 1.37
N GLY A 67 8.54 24.71 1.12
CA GLY A 67 9.19 23.80 2.09
C GLY A 67 8.31 23.40 3.28
N LEU A 68 7.16 24.05 3.49
CA LEU A 68 6.19 23.73 4.54
C LEU A 68 5.14 22.71 4.06
N LEU A 69 4.75 22.82 2.79
CA LEU A 69 3.79 21.95 2.10
C LEU A 69 4.45 21.25 0.89
N PRO A 70 3.90 20.11 0.43
CA PRO A 70 4.29 19.49 -0.84
C PRO A 70 4.06 20.41 -2.04
N GLU A 71 4.88 20.27 -3.08
CA GLU A 71 4.83 21.11 -4.29
C GLU A 71 3.49 21.05 -5.00
N GLU A 72 2.84 19.88 -5.04
CA GLU A 72 1.53 19.70 -5.68
C GLU A 72 0.44 20.51 -4.98
N ILE A 73 0.56 20.67 -3.65
CA ILE A 73 -0.36 21.48 -2.85
C ILE A 73 -0.06 22.97 -3.02
N ILE A 74 1.22 23.33 -3.04
CA ILE A 74 1.64 24.73 -3.28
C ILE A 74 1.15 25.18 -4.65
N ALA A 75 1.24 24.34 -5.68
CA ALA A 75 0.72 24.65 -7.00
C ALA A 75 -0.78 24.93 -6.96
N ALA A 76 -1.59 24.09 -6.31
CA ALA A 76 -3.02 24.36 -6.13
C ALA A 76 -3.27 25.70 -5.40
N ILE A 77 -2.45 26.04 -4.40
CA ILE A 77 -2.52 27.36 -3.72
C ILE A 77 -2.26 28.49 -4.70
N VAL A 78 -1.21 28.41 -5.54
CA VAL A 78 -0.91 29.44 -6.56
C VAL A 78 -2.13 29.68 -7.45
N VAL A 79 -2.79 28.62 -7.91
CA VAL A 79 -3.99 28.75 -8.76
C VAL A 79 -5.16 29.35 -7.97
N GLY A 80 -5.32 28.98 -6.71
CA GLY A 80 -6.31 29.59 -5.81
C GLY A 80 -6.07 31.07 -5.55
N GLU A 81 -4.80 31.51 -5.50
CA GLU A 81 -4.43 32.92 -5.38
C GLU A 81 -4.73 33.69 -6.67
N GLN A 82 -4.35 33.14 -7.82
CA GLN A 82 -4.55 33.76 -9.13
C GLN A 82 -6.03 33.87 -9.51
N SER A 83 -6.83 32.86 -9.17
CA SER A 83 -8.27 32.83 -9.44
C SER A 83 -9.11 33.54 -8.37
N GLY A 84 -8.51 33.93 -7.23
CA GLY A 84 -9.23 34.45 -6.07
C GLY A 84 -10.08 33.41 -5.33
N LYS A 85 -10.04 32.13 -5.73
CA LYS A 85 -10.88 31.05 -5.19
C LYS A 85 -10.17 30.27 -4.08
N MET A 86 -9.61 30.96 -3.10
CA MET A 86 -8.83 30.31 -2.04
C MET A 86 -9.66 29.39 -1.13
N VAL A 87 -10.88 29.77 -0.80
CA VAL A 87 -11.78 29.00 0.08
C VAL A 87 -12.05 27.58 -0.46
N PRO A 88 -12.59 27.41 -1.69
CA PRO A 88 -12.82 26.07 -2.23
C PRO A 88 -11.52 25.28 -2.41
N VAL A 89 -10.43 25.93 -2.83
CA VAL A 89 -9.11 25.28 -2.97
C VAL A 89 -8.62 24.70 -1.64
N MET A 90 -8.79 25.42 -0.52
CA MET A 90 -8.42 24.91 0.80
C MET A 90 -9.21 23.66 1.21
N PHE A 91 -10.50 23.59 0.88
CA PHE A 91 -11.31 22.40 1.16
C PHE A 91 -10.93 21.23 0.25
N GLU A 92 -10.65 21.46 -1.03
CA GLU A 92 -10.17 20.42 -1.94
C GLU A 92 -8.78 19.88 -1.54
N ILE A 93 -7.88 20.74 -1.07
CA ILE A 93 -6.59 20.33 -0.50
C ILE A 93 -6.82 19.44 0.72
N ARG A 94 -7.71 19.84 1.64
CA ARG A 94 -8.07 19.03 2.82
C ARG A 94 -8.53 17.64 2.39
N ASP A 95 -9.44 17.56 1.42
CA ASP A 95 -10.03 16.29 0.97
C ASP A 95 -9.01 15.40 0.26
N THR A 96 -8.15 15.99 -0.57
CA THR A 96 -7.01 15.31 -1.20
C THR A 96 -6.05 14.72 -0.16
N LEU A 97 -5.76 15.49 0.90
CA LEU A 97 -4.91 15.02 1.99
C LEU A 97 -5.58 13.94 2.85
N MET A 98 -6.90 14.02 3.07
CA MET A 98 -7.64 12.95 3.75
C MET A 98 -7.63 11.66 2.93
N MET A 99 -7.75 11.75 1.61
CA MET A 99 -7.58 10.61 0.72
C MET A 99 -6.17 10.02 0.81
N LYS A 100 -5.13 10.85 0.90
CA LYS A 100 -3.76 10.40 1.15
C LYS A 100 -3.61 9.66 2.49
N VAL A 101 -4.32 10.09 3.53
CA VAL A 101 -4.38 9.34 4.81
C VAL A 101 -5.06 7.98 4.61
N ARG A 102 -6.19 7.93 3.89
CA ARG A 102 -6.89 6.68 3.56
C ARG A 102 -5.97 5.73 2.79
N MET A 103 -5.31 6.20 1.74
CA MET A 103 -4.26 5.45 1.02
C MET A 103 -3.19 4.87 1.96
N ILE A 104 -2.64 5.67 2.89
CA ILE A 104 -1.60 5.19 3.80
C ILE A 104 -2.15 4.08 4.71
N LYS A 105 -3.38 4.21 5.22
CA LYS A 105 -4.04 3.17 6.01
C LYS A 105 -4.27 1.90 5.20
N THR A 106 -4.72 2.04 3.96
CA THR A 106 -4.91 0.94 3.02
C THR A 106 -3.59 0.24 2.70
N ALA A 107 -2.50 0.99 2.52
CA ALA A 107 -1.17 0.40 2.36
C ALA A 107 -0.69 -0.31 3.65
N GLN A 108 -1.05 0.21 4.82
CA GLN A 108 -0.69 -0.39 6.11
C GLN A 108 -1.47 -1.69 6.40
N SER A 109 -2.68 -1.88 5.86
CA SER A 109 -3.42 -3.13 6.06
C SER A 109 -2.77 -4.34 5.39
N LEU A 110 -1.86 -4.13 4.42
CA LEU A 110 -1.00 -5.18 3.85
C LEU A 110 -0.02 -5.80 4.87
N VAL A 111 0.23 -5.16 6.01
CA VAL A 111 1.06 -5.73 7.09
C VAL A 111 0.32 -6.87 7.78
N GLN A 112 -1.00 -6.81 7.87
CA GLN A 112 -1.81 -7.78 8.61
C GLN A 112 -1.70 -9.22 8.04
N PRO A 113 -1.85 -9.47 6.73
CA PRO A 113 -1.63 -10.81 6.15
C PRO A 113 -0.23 -11.35 6.45
N ALA A 114 0.81 -10.52 6.34
CA ALA A 114 2.19 -10.94 6.58
C ALA A 114 2.39 -11.41 8.04
N VAL A 115 1.83 -10.67 9.01
CA VAL A 115 1.91 -11.05 10.44
C VAL A 115 1.12 -12.34 10.70
N MET A 116 -0.08 -12.49 10.14
CA MET A 116 -0.89 -13.70 10.31
C MET A 116 -0.20 -14.93 9.73
N LEU A 117 0.38 -14.84 8.54
CA LEU A 117 1.16 -15.93 7.93
C LEU A 117 2.36 -16.30 8.79
N LEU A 118 3.10 -15.31 9.30
CA LEU A 118 4.25 -15.55 10.18
C LEU A 118 3.83 -16.27 11.47
N MET A 119 2.73 -15.86 12.10
CA MET A 119 2.17 -16.54 13.27
C MET A 119 1.74 -17.97 12.94
N GLY A 120 1.02 -18.18 11.84
CA GLY A 120 0.58 -19.50 11.40
C GLY A 120 1.75 -20.45 11.14
N ILE A 121 2.79 -19.99 10.44
CA ILE A 121 4.02 -20.75 10.20
C ILE A 121 4.73 -21.06 11.52
N THR A 122 4.79 -20.11 12.45
CA THR A 122 5.41 -20.33 13.76
C THR A 122 4.69 -21.43 14.55
N VAL A 123 3.35 -21.39 14.59
CA VAL A 123 2.53 -22.42 15.24
C VAL A 123 2.73 -23.77 14.54
N PHE A 124 2.70 -23.79 13.21
CA PHE A 124 2.93 -25.00 12.41
C PHE A 124 4.29 -25.64 12.76
N ILE A 125 5.39 -24.86 12.70
CA ILE A 125 6.73 -25.34 13.02
C ILE A 125 6.81 -25.83 14.47
N GLY A 126 6.24 -25.08 15.42
CA GLY A 126 6.22 -25.47 16.83
C GLY A 126 5.51 -26.80 17.07
N PHE A 127 4.38 -27.02 16.37
CA PHE A 127 3.64 -28.27 16.46
C PHE A 127 4.45 -29.45 15.89
N ILE A 128 5.09 -29.26 14.72
CA ILE A 128 5.90 -30.29 14.08
C ILE A 128 7.13 -30.67 14.94
N LEU A 129 7.79 -29.69 15.55
CA LEU A 129 8.99 -29.92 16.38
C LEU A 129 8.68 -30.46 17.78
N GLY A 130 7.49 -30.18 18.31
CA GLY A 130 7.06 -30.61 19.64
C GLY A 130 6.28 -31.93 19.63
N VAL A 131 5.21 -32.03 18.82
CA VAL A 131 4.22 -33.11 18.92
C VAL A 131 4.64 -34.36 18.18
N ILE A 132 5.20 -34.24 16.96
CA ILE A 132 5.58 -35.41 16.15
C ILE A 132 6.61 -36.31 16.85
N PRO A 133 7.69 -35.80 17.47
CA PRO A 133 8.63 -36.65 18.18
C PRO A 133 7.96 -37.46 19.30
N ILE A 134 7.07 -36.82 20.08
CA ILE A 134 6.33 -37.47 21.17
C ILE A 134 5.43 -38.60 20.63
N LEU A 135 4.71 -38.34 19.54
CA LEU A 135 3.87 -39.35 18.89
C LEU A 135 4.73 -40.51 18.35
N SER A 136 5.87 -40.21 17.72
CA SER A 136 6.78 -41.22 17.17
C SER A 136 7.39 -42.12 18.26
N GLU A 137 7.78 -41.54 19.39
CA GLU A 137 8.29 -42.30 20.54
C GLU A 137 7.19 -43.19 21.14
N THR A 138 5.97 -42.69 21.21
CA THR A 138 4.82 -43.43 21.75
C THR A 138 4.47 -44.62 20.85
N SER A 139 4.38 -44.41 19.53
CA SER A 139 4.17 -45.49 18.56
C SER A 139 5.25 -46.58 18.68
N SER A 140 6.53 -46.18 18.81
CA SER A 140 7.64 -47.14 18.92
C SER A 140 7.58 -48.00 20.19
N LYS A 141 7.03 -47.46 21.28
CA LYS A 141 6.86 -48.18 22.56
C LYS A 141 5.68 -49.16 22.54
N LEU A 142 4.69 -48.93 21.68
CA LEU A 142 3.50 -49.78 21.54
C LEU A 142 3.73 -50.98 20.62
N GLN A 143 4.79 -50.98 19.81
CA GLN A 143 5.12 -52.10 18.92
C GLN A 143 5.75 -53.28 19.70
N PRO A 144 5.35 -54.55 19.45
CA PRO A 144 5.97 -55.72 20.06
C PRO A 144 7.45 -55.81 19.71
N ARG A 145 8.32 -56.01 20.71
CA ARG A 145 9.77 -56.17 20.54
C ARG A 145 10.07 -57.26 19.50
N GLY A 146 10.56 -56.87 18.32
CA GLY A 146 11.08 -57.79 17.31
C GLY A 146 10.59 -57.63 15.86
N ARG A 147 9.61 -56.77 15.56
CA ARG A 147 9.25 -56.41 14.16
C ARG A 147 9.82 -55.04 13.78
N GLN A 148 10.31 -54.92 12.54
CA GLN A 148 10.81 -53.66 12.00
C GLN A 148 9.71 -52.59 12.04
N THR A 149 10.13 -51.36 12.32
CA THR A 149 9.29 -50.18 12.48
C THR A 149 8.66 -49.79 11.14
N GLU A 150 7.65 -50.52 10.67
CA GLU A 150 6.85 -50.11 9.51
C GLU A 150 5.93 -48.96 9.92
N ARG A 151 6.51 -47.75 9.98
CA ARG A 151 5.74 -46.51 10.11
C ARG A 151 4.88 -46.37 8.85
N GLY A 152 3.63 -45.96 9.00
CA GLY A 152 2.82 -45.59 7.84
C GLY A 152 3.45 -44.43 7.07
N MET A 153 3.31 -44.40 5.74
CA MET A 153 3.93 -43.40 4.85
C MET A 153 3.72 -41.94 5.32
N LEU A 154 2.53 -41.64 5.87
CA LEU A 154 2.21 -40.32 6.40
C LEU A 154 3.03 -39.98 7.65
N MET A 155 3.18 -40.91 8.58
CA MET A 155 3.93 -40.69 9.81
C MET A 155 5.44 -40.61 9.53
N GLU A 156 5.95 -41.44 8.61
CA GLU A 156 7.34 -41.35 8.17
C GLU A 156 7.65 -39.99 7.54
N GLY A 157 6.79 -39.49 6.65
CA GLY A 157 6.94 -38.15 6.07
C GLY A 157 6.94 -37.03 7.12
N LEU A 158 6.07 -37.12 8.12
CA LEU A 158 5.99 -36.17 9.22
C LEU A 158 7.25 -36.21 10.11
N VAL A 159 7.78 -37.38 10.42
CA VAL A 159 9.04 -37.53 11.18
C VAL A 159 10.22 -36.96 10.39
N ASN A 160 10.33 -37.30 9.10
CA ASN A 160 11.39 -36.76 8.24
C ASN A 160 11.33 -35.23 8.15
N LEU A 161 10.13 -34.66 8.05
CA LEU A 161 9.93 -33.21 8.08
C LEU A 161 10.34 -32.60 9.43
N SER A 162 10.01 -33.28 10.55
CA SER A 162 10.40 -32.85 11.89
C SER A 162 11.91 -32.88 12.09
N GLU A 163 12.59 -33.94 11.67
CA GLU A 163 14.05 -34.06 11.72
C GLU A 163 14.73 -33.02 10.83
N PHE A 164 14.23 -32.81 9.61
CA PHE A 164 14.70 -31.76 8.72
C PHE A 164 14.56 -30.38 9.36
N LEU A 165 13.40 -30.06 9.94
CA LEU A 165 13.18 -28.78 10.62
C LEU A 165 14.00 -28.67 11.91
N ARG A 166 14.29 -29.75 12.61
CA ARG A 166 15.13 -29.71 13.83
C ARG A 166 16.59 -29.44 13.50
N ASN A 167 17.13 -30.13 12.48
CA ASN A 167 18.54 -30.03 12.11
C ASN A 167 18.81 -28.82 11.21
N SER A 168 17.97 -28.58 10.20
CA SER A 168 18.13 -27.49 9.23
C SER A 168 17.39 -26.22 9.62
N GLY A 169 16.38 -26.29 10.51
CA GLY A 169 15.53 -25.15 10.86
C GLY A 169 16.26 -23.93 11.41
N PRO A 170 17.23 -24.06 12.35
CA PRO A 170 18.02 -22.91 12.81
C PRO A 170 18.76 -22.21 11.66
N TYR A 171 19.33 -22.99 10.73
CA TYR A 171 20.02 -22.45 9.55
C TYR A 171 19.04 -21.80 8.56
N LEU A 172 17.85 -22.38 8.36
CA LEU A 172 16.78 -21.79 7.54
C LEU A 172 16.25 -20.50 8.13
N MET A 173 16.07 -20.42 9.46
CA MET A 173 15.64 -19.21 10.14
C MET A 173 16.72 -18.13 10.12
N ALA A 174 17.99 -18.50 10.28
CA ALA A 174 19.12 -17.59 10.14
C ALA A 174 19.22 -17.05 8.70
N LEU A 175 19.09 -17.92 7.69
CA LEU A 175 19.06 -17.53 6.28
C LEU A 175 17.88 -16.61 6.00
N LEU A 176 16.68 -16.94 6.48
CA LEU A 176 15.49 -16.11 6.33
C LEU A 176 15.69 -14.74 6.97
N ALA A 177 16.24 -14.68 8.19
CA ALA A 177 16.54 -13.42 8.87
C ALA A 177 17.56 -12.58 8.08
N ILE A 178 18.62 -13.20 7.54
CA ILE A 178 19.60 -12.53 6.68
C ILE A 178 18.94 -12.00 5.42
N VAL A 179 18.12 -12.82 4.73
CA VAL A 179 17.39 -12.40 3.53
C VAL A 179 16.48 -11.22 3.84
N ILE A 180 15.73 -11.25 4.95
CA ILE A 180 14.87 -10.14 5.37
C ILE A 180 15.71 -8.87 5.62
N VAL A 181 16.83 -8.97 6.34
CA VAL A 181 17.71 -7.83 6.60
C VAL A 181 18.29 -7.28 5.29
N VAL A 182 18.76 -8.14 4.39
CA VAL A 182 19.27 -7.75 3.07
C VAL A 182 18.19 -7.05 2.26
N LEU A 183 16.97 -7.58 2.22
CA LEU A 183 15.84 -6.94 1.53
C LEU A 183 15.51 -5.57 2.16
N ILE A 184 15.50 -5.44 3.48
CA ILE A 184 15.25 -4.17 4.17
C ILE A 184 16.36 -3.15 3.86
N VAL A 185 17.62 -3.56 3.91
CA VAL A 185 18.77 -2.69 3.61
C VAL A 185 18.79 -2.29 2.14
N TYR A 186 18.59 -3.25 1.23
CA TYR A 186 18.49 -3.01 -0.20
C TYR A 186 17.34 -2.04 -0.52
N GLY A 187 16.22 -2.12 0.21
CA GLY A 187 15.08 -1.21 0.04
C GLY A 187 15.28 0.21 0.53
N ARG A 188 16.30 0.45 1.36
CA ARG A 188 16.70 1.80 1.72
C ARG A 188 17.51 2.48 0.62
N THR A 189 18.04 1.73 -0.35
CA THR A 189 18.77 2.29 -1.49
C THR A 189 17.79 2.78 -2.58
N PRO A 190 18.10 3.88 -3.31
CA PRO A 190 17.23 4.38 -4.37
C PRO A 190 16.98 3.36 -5.49
N GLN A 191 18.02 2.62 -5.90
CA GLN A 191 17.92 1.57 -6.91
C GLN A 191 17.15 0.36 -6.39
N GLY A 192 17.46 -0.11 -5.18
CA GLY A 192 16.78 -1.28 -4.62
C GLY A 192 15.30 -1.05 -4.33
N ARG A 193 14.90 0.18 -3.99
CA ARG A 193 13.49 0.57 -3.92
C ARG A 193 12.82 0.41 -5.29
N MET A 194 13.43 0.86 -6.37
CA MET A 194 12.87 0.73 -7.72
C MET A 194 12.73 -0.73 -8.14
N THR A 195 13.79 -1.53 -7.95
CA THR A 195 13.77 -2.95 -8.27
C THR A 195 12.72 -3.67 -7.46
N MET A 196 12.68 -3.53 -6.13
CA MET A 196 11.67 -4.20 -5.32
C MET A 196 10.25 -3.79 -5.66
N PHE A 197 9.99 -2.51 -5.96
CA PHE A 197 8.68 -2.10 -6.45
C PHE A 197 8.32 -2.84 -7.74
N SER A 198 9.23 -2.99 -8.70
CA SER A 198 8.95 -3.75 -9.93
C SER A 198 8.65 -5.24 -9.68
N TRP A 199 9.29 -5.87 -8.71
CA TRP A 199 9.01 -7.25 -8.32
C TRP A 199 7.64 -7.38 -7.65
N VAL A 200 7.33 -6.46 -6.73
CA VAL A 200 6.02 -6.41 -6.05
C VAL A 200 4.89 -6.20 -7.05
N LEU A 201 5.10 -5.41 -8.10
CA LEU A 201 4.10 -5.17 -9.15
C LEU A 201 3.79 -6.41 -10.01
N LYS A 202 4.69 -7.39 -10.06
CA LYS A 202 4.46 -8.68 -10.75
C LYS A 202 3.62 -9.65 -9.92
N VAL A 203 3.50 -9.41 -8.61
CA VAL A 203 2.69 -10.25 -7.74
C VAL A 203 1.21 -10.02 -8.07
N PRO A 204 0.45 -11.07 -8.44
CA PRO A 204 -0.98 -10.93 -8.71
C PRO A 204 -1.71 -10.39 -7.47
N PHE A 205 -2.80 -9.63 -7.68
CA PHE A 205 -3.57 -8.89 -6.66
C PHE A 205 -2.82 -7.71 -6.01
N LEU A 206 -1.59 -7.91 -5.54
CA LEU A 206 -0.81 -6.86 -4.89
C LEU A 206 -0.40 -5.77 -5.88
N GLY A 207 0.01 -6.17 -7.09
CA GLY A 207 0.37 -5.25 -8.16
C GLY A 207 -0.82 -4.38 -8.59
N SER A 208 -2.01 -4.95 -8.76
CA SER A 208 -3.21 -4.17 -9.11
C SER A 208 -3.62 -3.20 -8.01
N ALA A 209 -3.59 -3.63 -6.74
CA ALA A 209 -3.90 -2.76 -5.60
C ALA A 209 -2.93 -1.56 -5.52
N ILE A 210 -1.62 -1.78 -5.68
CA ILE A 210 -0.62 -0.71 -5.63
C ILE A 210 -0.78 0.25 -6.82
N LYS A 211 -1.07 -0.26 -8.02
CA LYS A 211 -1.36 0.57 -9.19
C LYS A 211 -2.58 1.46 -8.91
N ASN A 212 -3.69 0.86 -8.50
CA ASN A 212 -4.92 1.59 -8.21
C ASN A 212 -4.72 2.66 -7.13
N ILE A 213 -4.04 2.35 -6.03
CA ILE A 213 -3.70 3.33 -4.99
C ILE A 213 -2.87 4.49 -5.55
N SER A 214 -1.85 4.18 -6.34
CA SER A 214 -0.93 5.19 -6.89
C SER A 214 -1.64 6.15 -7.83
N PHE A 215 -2.45 5.60 -8.73
CA PHE A 215 -3.20 6.38 -9.71
C PHE A 215 -4.44 7.06 -9.11
N ALA A 216 -5.04 6.51 -8.04
CA ALA A 216 -6.11 7.17 -7.31
C ALA A 216 -5.66 8.53 -6.75
N LEU A 217 -4.51 8.55 -6.07
CA LEU A 217 -3.99 9.79 -5.51
C LEU A 217 -3.55 10.77 -6.61
N TRP A 218 -2.94 10.29 -7.69
CA TRP A 218 -2.56 11.13 -8.82
C TRP A 218 -3.79 11.76 -9.50
N ALA A 219 -4.83 10.98 -9.77
CA ALA A 219 -6.10 11.47 -10.30
C ALA A 219 -6.73 12.54 -9.39
N ARG A 220 -6.67 12.34 -8.06
CA ARG A 220 -7.16 13.33 -7.10
C ARG A 220 -6.37 14.65 -7.13
N TYR A 221 -5.05 14.58 -7.26
CA TYR A 221 -4.22 15.79 -7.42
C TYR A 221 -4.50 16.52 -8.73
N LEU A 222 -4.72 15.79 -9.83
CA LEU A 222 -5.13 16.38 -11.10
C LEU A 222 -6.51 17.05 -10.99
N ALA A 223 -7.49 16.37 -10.38
CA ALA A 223 -8.82 16.93 -10.13
C ALA A 223 -8.75 18.22 -9.29
N LEU A 224 -7.90 18.24 -8.25
CA LEU A 224 -7.64 19.43 -7.43
C LEU A 224 -7.10 20.59 -8.28
N MET A 225 -6.11 20.34 -9.14
CA MET A 225 -5.54 21.38 -10.00
C MET A 225 -6.58 21.92 -10.98
N TRP A 226 -7.37 21.05 -11.60
CA TRP A 226 -8.43 21.44 -12.52
C TRP A 226 -9.50 22.28 -11.84
N ARG A 227 -10.00 21.81 -10.68
CA ARG A 227 -11.02 22.49 -9.89
C ARG A 227 -10.54 23.83 -9.30
N ALA A 228 -9.24 23.94 -9.02
CA ALA A 228 -8.63 25.21 -8.64
C ALA A 228 -8.66 26.24 -9.77
N GLY A 229 -8.90 25.82 -11.02
CA GLY A 229 -8.96 26.67 -12.21
C GLY A 229 -7.70 26.64 -13.06
N TYR A 230 -6.88 25.59 -12.95
CA TYR A 230 -5.66 25.47 -13.76
C TYR A 230 -6.01 24.99 -15.17
N SER A 231 -5.78 25.85 -16.17
CA SER A 231 -6.15 25.57 -17.57
C SER A 231 -5.11 24.77 -18.35
N ASP A 232 -3.86 24.71 -17.89
CA ASP A 232 -2.76 24.04 -18.60
C ASP A 232 -2.59 22.59 -18.13
N MET A 233 -3.41 21.67 -18.65
CA MET A 233 -3.39 20.27 -18.21
C MET A 233 -2.00 19.60 -18.36
N PRO A 234 -1.23 19.79 -19.45
CA PRO A 234 0.13 19.26 -19.55
C PRO A 234 1.05 19.74 -18.42
N LYS A 235 1.03 21.02 -18.05
CA LYS A 235 1.84 21.49 -16.90
C LYS A 235 1.33 20.93 -15.57
N ALA A 236 0.02 20.76 -15.39
CA ALA A 236 -0.54 20.15 -14.17
C ALA A 236 -0.04 18.73 -13.98
N ILE A 237 0.03 17.95 -15.06
CA ILE A 237 0.59 16.60 -15.05
C ILE A 237 2.06 16.63 -14.62
N GLY A 238 2.85 17.55 -15.16
CA GLY A 238 4.26 17.71 -14.80
C GLY A 238 4.48 18.04 -13.32
N ILE A 239 3.65 18.92 -12.76
CA ILE A 239 3.69 19.28 -11.33
C ILE A 239 3.28 18.09 -10.45
N THR A 240 2.17 17.42 -10.79
CA THR A 240 1.61 16.33 -10.00
C THR A 240 2.34 15.01 -10.17
N MET A 241 3.24 14.89 -11.15
CA MET A 241 4.08 13.69 -11.39
C MET A 241 4.91 13.29 -10.16
N LYS A 242 5.26 14.22 -9.27
CA LYS A 242 6.00 13.89 -8.03
C LYS A 242 5.15 13.06 -7.06
N SER A 243 3.82 13.11 -7.16
CA SER A 243 2.90 12.35 -6.32
C SER A 243 2.84 10.85 -6.66
N ILE A 244 3.24 10.46 -7.87
CA ILE A 244 3.25 9.05 -8.30
C ILE A 244 4.63 8.40 -8.06
N PRO A 245 4.68 7.10 -7.69
CA PRO A 245 5.93 6.35 -7.58
C PRO A 245 6.77 6.41 -8.87
N ALA A 246 8.09 6.40 -8.72
CA ALA A 246 9.02 6.58 -9.83
C ALA A 246 8.88 5.55 -10.96
N VAL A 247 8.41 4.34 -10.66
CA VAL A 247 8.13 3.28 -11.65
C VAL A 247 7.09 3.71 -12.69
N PHE A 248 6.11 4.53 -12.31
CA PHE A 248 5.03 4.94 -13.21
C PHE A 248 5.31 6.28 -13.91
N ARG A 249 6.38 6.99 -13.52
CA ARG A 249 6.67 8.33 -14.05
C ARG A 249 6.98 8.32 -15.54
N GLU A 250 7.62 7.28 -16.07
CA GLU A 250 7.90 7.19 -17.49
C GLU A 250 6.62 7.27 -18.32
N GLY A 251 5.58 6.50 -17.95
CA GLY A 251 4.28 6.56 -18.62
C GLY A 251 3.62 7.93 -18.49
N VAL A 252 3.74 8.60 -17.34
CA VAL A 252 3.20 9.95 -17.12
C VAL A 252 3.94 11.01 -17.95
N VAL A 253 5.27 10.89 -18.11
CA VAL A 253 6.06 11.77 -18.98
C VAL A 253 5.65 11.60 -20.45
N ARG A 254 5.49 10.36 -20.92
CA ARG A 254 5.00 10.08 -22.28
C ARG A 254 3.60 10.64 -22.49
N TYR A 255 2.72 10.48 -21.51
CA TYR A 255 1.37 11.05 -21.52
C TYR A 255 1.41 12.58 -21.60
N GLN A 256 2.23 13.24 -20.78
CA GLN A 256 2.42 14.69 -20.82
C GLN A 256 2.92 15.16 -22.19
N ALA A 257 3.91 14.48 -22.76
CA ALA A 257 4.46 14.82 -24.07
C ALA A 257 3.41 14.69 -25.17
N ASP A 258 2.61 13.62 -25.16
CA ASP A 258 1.52 13.39 -26.10
C ASP A 258 0.42 14.47 -26.01
N MET A 259 0.14 14.97 -24.81
CA MET A 259 -0.79 16.08 -24.63
C MET A 259 -0.22 17.42 -25.13
N VAL A 260 1.09 17.67 -24.96
CA VAL A 260 1.76 18.84 -25.54
C VAL A 260 1.72 18.80 -27.07
N LEU A 261 1.78 17.61 -27.66
CA LEU A 261 1.62 17.38 -29.10
C LEU A 261 0.16 17.50 -29.59
N GLY A 262 -0.80 17.78 -28.69
CA GLY A 262 -2.20 17.99 -29.04
C GLY A 262 -3.00 16.72 -29.29
N LYS A 263 -2.52 15.54 -28.84
CA LYS A 263 -3.27 14.28 -29.03
C LYS A 263 -4.60 14.22 -28.28
N GLY A 264 -4.80 15.07 -27.26
CA GLY A 264 -6.00 15.06 -26.43
C GLY A 264 -5.83 14.31 -25.10
N LEU A 265 -6.81 14.43 -24.21
CA LEU A 265 -6.80 13.86 -22.85
C LEU A 265 -6.98 12.33 -22.86
N GLY A 266 -7.97 11.84 -23.59
CA GLY A 266 -8.34 10.44 -23.68
C GLY A 266 -7.49 9.66 -24.66
N ALA A 267 -7.28 10.23 -25.85
CA ALA A 267 -6.52 9.57 -26.91
C ALA A 267 -5.04 9.34 -26.55
N ALA A 268 -4.45 10.20 -25.70
CA ALA A 268 -3.08 10.04 -25.23
C ALA A 268 -2.89 8.87 -24.23
N CYS A 269 -3.96 8.32 -23.67
CA CYS A 269 -3.91 7.16 -22.78
C CYS A 269 -4.74 5.97 -23.26
N ASP A 270 -5.23 6.00 -24.50
CA ASP A 270 -6.08 4.97 -25.08
C ASP A 270 -5.29 3.67 -25.35
N PRO A 271 -5.59 2.55 -24.67
CA PRO A 271 -4.89 1.28 -24.84
C PRO A 271 -4.82 0.78 -26.27
N GLU A 272 -5.85 1.06 -27.08
CA GLU A 272 -5.94 0.60 -28.47
C GLU A 272 -4.99 1.36 -29.41
N ARG A 273 -4.60 2.58 -29.01
CA ARG A 273 -3.71 3.47 -29.79
C ARG A 273 -2.27 3.42 -29.33
N LEU A 274 -2.01 2.77 -28.20
CA LEU A 274 -0.69 2.66 -27.59
C LEU A 274 0.04 1.42 -28.09
N ASP A 275 1.36 1.54 -28.26
CA ASP A 275 2.21 0.38 -28.51
C ASP A 275 2.04 -0.65 -27.36
N PRO A 276 2.01 -1.97 -27.64
CA PRO A 276 1.89 -3.00 -26.61
C PRO A 276 2.98 -2.93 -25.52
N SER A 277 4.14 -2.37 -25.84
CA SER A 277 5.27 -2.16 -24.92
C SER A 277 5.20 -0.85 -24.12
N ASP A 278 4.22 0.02 -24.39
CA ASP A 278 4.13 1.32 -23.72
C ASP A 278 3.80 1.15 -22.22
N PRO A 279 4.52 1.83 -21.30
CA PRO A 279 4.25 1.75 -19.86
C PRO A 279 2.82 2.12 -19.46
N ARG A 280 2.12 2.93 -20.27
CA ARG A 280 0.72 3.33 -20.06
C ARG A 280 -0.27 2.20 -20.21
N GLN A 281 0.09 1.11 -20.90
CA GLN A 281 -0.73 -0.11 -20.97
C GLN A 281 -1.01 -0.72 -19.60
N GLN A 282 -0.17 -0.43 -18.61
CA GLN A 282 -0.32 -0.95 -17.25
C GLN A 282 -1.26 -0.12 -16.37
N TRP A 283 -1.69 1.05 -16.84
CA TRP A 283 -2.54 1.96 -16.08
C TRP A 283 -3.89 1.32 -15.76
N PRO A 284 -4.53 1.69 -14.64
CA PRO A 284 -5.86 1.20 -14.33
C PRO A 284 -6.87 1.61 -15.41
N VAL A 285 -7.69 0.67 -15.86
CA VAL A 285 -8.69 0.88 -16.92
C VAL A 285 -9.65 2.02 -16.55
N PHE A 286 -10.13 2.07 -15.30
CA PHE A 286 -11.02 3.15 -14.83
C PHE A 286 -10.40 4.55 -14.97
N LEU A 287 -9.08 4.68 -14.84
CA LEU A 287 -8.41 5.97 -15.04
C LEU A 287 -8.43 6.37 -16.52
N GLN A 288 -8.08 5.44 -17.41
CA GLN A 288 -8.04 5.69 -18.85
C GLN A 288 -9.44 6.05 -19.37
N VAL A 289 -10.47 5.31 -18.93
CA VAL A 289 -11.87 5.59 -19.27
C VAL A 289 -12.30 6.96 -18.73
N ALA A 290 -11.97 7.31 -17.49
CA ALA A 290 -12.31 8.62 -16.94
C ALA A 290 -11.65 9.77 -17.71
N LEU A 291 -10.40 9.61 -18.15
CA LEU A 291 -9.71 10.58 -19.00
C LEU A 291 -10.37 10.69 -20.38
N GLN A 292 -10.81 9.58 -20.97
CA GLN A 292 -11.55 9.57 -22.24
C GLN A 292 -12.91 10.28 -22.12
N ILE A 293 -13.68 9.97 -21.08
CA ILE A 293 -14.97 10.61 -20.82
C ILE A 293 -14.78 12.11 -20.55
N SER A 294 -13.74 12.48 -19.80
CA SER A 294 -13.46 13.88 -19.47
C SER A 294 -13.23 14.77 -20.69
N GLU A 295 -12.66 14.21 -21.75
CA GLU A 295 -12.43 14.92 -23.01
C GLU A 295 -13.75 15.17 -23.76
N GLN A 296 -14.68 14.22 -23.71
CA GLN A 296 -15.97 14.30 -24.39
C GLN A 296 -16.95 15.21 -23.65
N THR A 297 -16.99 15.14 -22.32
CA THR A 297 -17.96 15.87 -21.49
C THR A 297 -17.45 17.24 -21.03
N MET A 298 -16.14 17.49 -21.14
CA MET A 298 -15.45 18.66 -20.55
C MET A 298 -15.55 18.74 -19.01
N GLU A 299 -16.01 17.68 -18.34
CA GLU A 299 -16.15 17.59 -16.88
C GLU A 299 -14.96 16.84 -16.26
N THR A 300 -13.75 17.39 -16.42
CA THR A 300 -12.51 16.67 -16.06
C THR A 300 -12.33 16.45 -14.55
N ASP A 301 -12.73 17.41 -13.71
CA ASP A 301 -12.58 17.27 -12.26
C ASP A 301 -13.50 16.21 -11.66
N ASP A 302 -14.76 16.14 -12.09
CA ASP A 302 -15.71 15.15 -11.58
C ASP A 302 -15.36 13.73 -12.03
N GLN A 303 -14.93 13.54 -13.28
CA GLN A 303 -14.47 12.24 -13.78
C GLN A 303 -13.21 11.76 -13.07
N LEU A 304 -12.22 12.65 -12.88
CA LEU A 304 -10.99 12.30 -12.15
C LEU A 304 -11.24 12.07 -10.66
N THR A 305 -12.15 12.83 -10.04
CA THR A 305 -12.55 12.60 -8.65
C THR A 305 -13.25 11.25 -8.51
N THR A 306 -14.16 10.93 -9.42
CA THR A 306 -14.87 9.65 -9.45
C THR A 306 -13.89 8.49 -9.63
N ALA A 307 -13.00 8.57 -10.62
CA ALA A 307 -11.95 7.57 -10.83
C ALA A 307 -11.07 7.41 -9.59
N SER A 308 -10.70 8.51 -8.93
CA SER A 308 -9.89 8.46 -7.72
C SER A 308 -10.54 7.64 -6.61
N VAL A 309 -11.85 7.83 -6.39
CA VAL A 309 -12.62 7.11 -5.36
C VAL A 309 -12.72 5.63 -5.72
N TYR A 310 -13.16 5.31 -6.94
CA TYR A 310 -13.31 3.92 -7.39
C TYR A 310 -12.00 3.14 -7.36
N LEU A 311 -10.89 3.74 -7.79
CA LEU A 311 -9.58 3.08 -7.75
C LEU A 311 -9.15 2.77 -6.31
N LEU A 312 -9.37 3.71 -5.38
CA LEU A 312 -9.03 3.48 -3.99
C LEU A 312 -9.92 2.39 -3.36
N GLU A 313 -11.21 2.37 -3.68
CA GLU A 313 -12.13 1.32 -3.24
C GLU A 313 -11.80 -0.06 -3.82
N ASP A 314 -11.47 -0.15 -5.11
CA ASP A 314 -11.04 -1.41 -5.73
C ASP A 314 -9.73 -1.93 -5.11
N ALA A 315 -8.81 -1.03 -4.77
CA ALA A 315 -7.60 -1.42 -4.04
C ALA A 315 -7.91 -1.92 -2.61
N GLU A 316 -8.79 -1.24 -1.88
CA GLU A 316 -9.21 -1.66 -0.53
C GLU A 316 -9.89 -3.03 -0.56
N THR A 317 -10.80 -3.26 -1.50
CA THR A 317 -11.46 -4.56 -1.65
C THR A 317 -10.48 -5.66 -2.03
N THR A 318 -9.54 -5.38 -2.94
CA THR A 318 -8.48 -6.33 -3.30
C THR A 318 -7.63 -6.71 -2.09
N ILE A 319 -7.21 -5.72 -1.29
CA ILE A 319 -6.41 -5.98 -0.08
C ILE A 319 -7.22 -6.73 0.98
N ASN A 320 -8.50 -6.37 1.17
CA ASN A 320 -9.37 -7.09 2.10
C ASN A 320 -9.58 -8.56 1.67
N ARG A 321 -9.70 -8.84 0.36
CA ARG A 321 -9.72 -10.22 -0.14
C ARG A 321 -8.44 -10.97 0.18
N MET A 322 -7.27 -10.32 0.09
CA MET A 322 -5.99 -10.92 0.50
C MET A 322 -5.96 -11.22 1.99
N VAL A 323 -6.50 -10.33 2.83
CA VAL A 323 -6.64 -10.55 4.27
C VAL A 323 -7.53 -11.77 4.55
N GLU A 324 -8.71 -11.86 3.94
CA GLU A 324 -9.61 -12.99 4.15
C GLU A 324 -9.01 -14.32 3.66
N PHE A 325 -8.37 -14.32 2.48
CA PHE A 325 -7.67 -15.49 1.98
C PHE A 325 -6.55 -15.93 2.93
N SER A 326 -5.77 -14.97 3.44
CA SER A 326 -4.70 -15.26 4.41
C SER A 326 -5.24 -15.88 5.70
N LYS A 327 -6.42 -15.47 6.19
CA LYS A 327 -7.03 -16.07 7.39
C LYS A 327 -7.42 -17.53 7.15
N ILE A 328 -8.08 -17.81 6.01
CA ILE A 328 -8.46 -19.18 5.65
C ILE A 328 -7.21 -20.06 5.52
N PHE A 329 -6.17 -19.55 4.85
CA PHE A 329 -4.91 -20.26 4.71
C PHE A 329 -4.28 -20.58 6.07
N VAL A 330 -4.18 -19.60 6.97
CA VAL A 330 -3.63 -19.81 8.33
C VAL A 330 -4.49 -20.78 9.14
N LEU A 331 -5.82 -20.69 9.05
CA LEU A 331 -6.72 -21.63 9.72
C LEU A 331 -6.49 -23.06 9.25
N VAL A 332 -6.44 -23.28 7.93
CA VAL A 332 -6.16 -24.60 7.34
C VAL A 332 -4.78 -25.10 7.74
N LEU A 333 -3.77 -24.20 7.74
CA LEU A 333 -2.41 -24.54 8.15
C LEU A 333 -2.34 -25.00 9.62
N VAL A 334 -2.98 -24.27 10.52
CA VAL A 334 -2.99 -24.58 11.96
C VAL A 334 -3.82 -25.84 12.23
N ALA A 335 -5.03 -25.93 11.69
CA ALA A 335 -5.86 -27.13 11.84
C ALA A 335 -5.19 -28.37 11.24
N GLY A 336 -4.56 -28.22 10.07
CA GLY A 336 -3.78 -29.26 9.41
C GLY A 336 -2.59 -29.71 10.24
N SER A 337 -1.82 -28.77 10.83
CA SER A 337 -0.70 -29.12 11.71
C SER A 337 -1.12 -29.95 12.91
N ALA A 338 -2.31 -29.71 13.46
CA ALA A 338 -2.83 -30.44 14.61
C ALA A 338 -3.45 -31.79 14.23
N ALA A 339 -4.26 -31.82 13.17
CA ALA A 339 -5.01 -33.00 12.77
C ALA A 339 -4.14 -34.06 12.08
N LEU A 340 -3.22 -33.65 11.19
CA LEU A 340 -2.42 -34.60 10.39
C LEU A 340 -1.61 -35.57 11.24
N PRO A 341 -0.87 -35.15 12.28
CA PRO A 341 -0.12 -36.08 13.13
C PRO A 341 -1.02 -37.04 13.90
N ILE A 342 -2.19 -36.58 14.36
CA ILE A 342 -3.16 -37.43 15.06
C ILE A 342 -3.74 -38.47 14.12
N ILE A 343 -4.13 -38.08 12.91
CA ILE A 343 -4.63 -39.01 11.88
C ILE A 343 -3.56 -40.04 11.52
N ALA A 344 -2.32 -39.60 11.30
CA ALA A 344 -1.20 -40.47 11.00
C ALA A 344 -0.95 -41.49 12.12
N TYR A 345 -0.93 -41.03 13.37
CA TYR A 345 -0.80 -41.87 14.55
C TYR A 345 -1.95 -42.88 14.67
N MET A 346 -3.20 -42.43 14.50
CA MET A 346 -4.36 -43.31 14.57
C MET A 346 -4.35 -44.38 13.48
N PHE A 347 -3.96 -44.01 12.26
CA PHE A 347 -3.81 -44.97 11.16
C PHE A 347 -2.74 -46.03 11.47
N GLU A 348 -1.61 -45.61 12.05
CA GLU A 348 -0.55 -46.51 12.50
C GLU A 348 -1.06 -47.48 13.61
N VAL A 349 -1.82 -46.98 14.57
CA VAL A 349 -2.41 -47.82 15.63
C VAL A 349 -3.43 -48.81 15.06
N VAL A 350 -4.32 -48.39 14.16
CA VAL A 350 -5.34 -49.26 13.56
C VAL A 350 -4.70 -50.37 12.72
N THR A 351 -3.71 -50.03 11.90
CA THR A 351 -2.97 -51.02 11.09
C THR A 351 -2.20 -51.99 11.97
N MET A 352 -1.60 -51.52 13.06
CA MET A 352 -0.94 -52.37 14.07
C MET A 352 -1.91 -53.37 14.69
N VAL A 353 -3.08 -52.91 15.17
CA VAL A 353 -4.10 -53.77 15.77
C VAL A 353 -4.65 -54.79 14.77
N GLY A 354 -4.94 -54.36 13.54
CA GLY A 354 -5.40 -55.24 12.46
C GLY A 354 -4.41 -56.35 12.14
N ASN A 355 -3.11 -56.03 12.09
CA ASN A 355 -2.04 -57.00 11.85
C ASN A 355 -1.85 -57.97 13.02
N THR A 356 -2.06 -57.52 14.27
CA THR A 356 -2.02 -58.44 15.44
C THR A 356 -3.20 -59.40 15.47
N LEU A 357 -4.41 -58.95 15.10
CA LEU A 357 -5.60 -59.81 15.05
C LEU A 357 -5.52 -60.83 13.90
N SER A 358 -5.01 -60.44 12.73
CA SER A 358 -4.83 -61.36 11.60
C SER A 358 -3.70 -62.38 11.84
N GLY A 359 -2.66 -62.00 12.60
CA GLY A 359 -1.57 -62.89 12.99
C GLY A 359 -1.94 -63.97 14.01
N HIS A 360 -3.02 -63.80 14.77
CA HIS A 360 -3.55 -64.83 15.68
C HIS A 360 -4.53 -65.81 15.00
N MET A 361 -4.97 -65.52 13.76
CA MET A 361 -5.84 -66.40 12.97
C MET A 361 -5.08 -67.27 11.94
N ARG A 362 -3.75 -67.33 12.02
CA ARG A 362 -2.89 -68.18 11.17
C ARG A 362 -2.19 -69.27 11.96
#